data_AF-A0A2W5XUN3-F1
#
_entry.id   AF-A0A2W5XUN3-F1
#
_cell.length_a   1.000
_cell.length_b   1.000
_cell.length_c   1.000
_cell.angle_alpha   90.00
_cell.angle_beta   90.00
_cell.angle_gamma   90.00
#
_symmetry.space_group_name_H-M   'P 1'
#
loop_
_entity.id
_entity.type
_entity.pdbx_description
1 polymer ?
#
loop_
_entity_poly.entity_id
_entity_poly.type
_entity_poly.pdbx_seq_one_letter_code
_entity_poly.pdbx_strand_id
1 'polypeptide(L)'
;MDTWYGNDAIWVRLPIEGVLPAMPDPGQTTISTKFPWWRVLPGQLTASAVRLDGGGQFSADVRRPDEYGPTGFVPSGLAFDHPGCWRVTGSVQGHTLSFVTRVVVQSQ
;
A
#
# COMPACT_ATOMS: atom_id res chain seq x y z
N MET A 1 -17.10 -4.60 6.41
CA MET A 1 -16.22 -4.34 7.58
C MET A 1 -14.78 -4.54 7.12
N ASP A 2 -13.86 -3.62 7.41
CA ASP A 2 -12.44 -3.89 7.10
C ASP A 2 -11.93 -5.01 7.99
N THR A 3 -11.21 -5.95 7.39
CA THR A 3 -10.63 -7.11 8.07
C THR A 3 -9.12 -6.94 8.17
N TRP A 4 -8.57 -7.30 9.33
CA TRP A 4 -7.11 -7.39 9.51
C TRP A 4 -6.57 -8.57 8.73
N TYR A 5 -5.50 -8.34 7.98
CA TYR A 5 -4.82 -9.36 7.19
C TYR A 5 -3.32 -9.21 7.39
N GLY A 6 -2.63 -10.31 7.68
CA GLY A 6 -1.21 -10.24 7.99
C GLY A 6 -0.58 -11.59 8.27
N ASN A 7 0.69 -11.54 8.62
CA ASN A 7 1.52 -12.67 8.99
C ASN A 7 2.39 -12.32 10.21
N ASP A 8 3.44 -13.08 10.46
CA ASP A 8 4.38 -12.86 11.57
C ASP A 8 5.22 -11.57 11.45
N ALA A 9 5.18 -10.88 10.30
CA ALA A 9 6.03 -9.72 10.02
C ALA A 9 5.26 -8.44 9.67
N ILE A 10 4.16 -8.53 8.93
CA ILE A 10 3.43 -7.38 8.38
C ILE A 10 1.92 -7.61 8.52
N TRP A 11 1.20 -6.56 8.87
CA TRP A 11 -0.26 -6.50 8.91
C TRP A 11 -0.77 -5.26 8.16
N VAL A 12 -1.95 -5.40 7.58
CA VAL A 12 -2.71 -4.31 6.94
C VAL A 12 -4.18 -4.43 7.32
N ARG A 13 -4.93 -3.35 7.14
CA ARG A 13 -6.39 -3.42 7.03
C ARG A 13 -6.75 -3.48 5.55
N LEU A 14 -7.43 -4.56 5.15
CA LEU A 14 -7.87 -4.68 3.76
C LEU A 14 -8.99 -3.67 3.49
N PRO A 15 -8.99 -3.01 2.31
CA PRO A 15 -10.08 -2.14 1.93
C PRO A 15 -11.42 -2.88 1.88
N ILE A 16 -12.51 -2.20 2.23
CA ILE A 16 -13.87 -2.76 2.13
C ILE A 16 -14.11 -3.24 0.69
N GLU A 17 -14.60 -4.47 0.56
CA GLU A 17 -14.89 -5.11 -0.74
C GLU A 17 -13.68 -5.18 -1.69
N GLY A 18 -12.46 -5.02 -1.16
CA GLY A 18 -11.25 -4.97 -1.96
C GLY A 18 -11.16 -3.76 -2.88
N VAL A 19 -11.88 -2.66 -2.56
CA VAL A 19 -11.84 -1.40 -3.32
C VAL A 19 -11.02 -0.36 -2.57
N LEU A 20 -9.94 0.11 -3.19
CA LEU A 20 -9.03 1.12 -2.63
C LEU A 20 -9.25 2.46 -3.34
N PRO A 21 -9.89 3.44 -2.69
CA PRO A 21 -10.03 4.78 -3.24
C PRO A 21 -8.69 5.51 -3.28
N ALA A 22 -8.41 6.18 -4.39
CA ALA A 22 -7.26 7.05 -4.59
C ALA A 22 -7.70 8.40 -5.18
N MET A 23 -6.95 9.45 -4.90
CA MET A 23 -7.20 10.81 -5.38
C MET A 23 -6.16 11.19 -6.43
N PRO A 24 -6.50 12.02 -7.44
CA PRO A 24 -5.52 12.60 -8.35
C PRO A 24 -4.46 13.40 -7.60
N ASP A 25 -3.20 13.18 -7.92
CA ASP A 25 -2.09 13.95 -7.37
C ASP A 25 -1.99 15.31 -8.09
N PRO A 26 -2.04 16.46 -7.37
CA PRO A 26 -1.98 17.78 -8.01
C PRO A 26 -0.71 17.97 -8.85
N GLY A 27 -0.89 18.34 -10.11
CA GLY A 27 0.22 18.58 -11.05
C GLY A 27 0.96 17.32 -11.51
N GLN A 28 0.43 16.13 -11.22
CA GLN A 28 0.99 14.85 -11.63
C GLN A 28 -0.03 14.03 -12.43
N THR A 29 0.44 12.96 -13.07
CA THR A 29 -0.42 12.03 -13.81
C THR A 29 -0.81 10.79 -12.98
N THR A 30 -0.47 10.78 -11.69
CA THR A 30 -0.73 9.66 -10.78
C THR A 30 -1.99 9.90 -9.94
N ILE A 31 -2.52 8.81 -9.41
CA ILE A 31 -3.51 8.79 -8.33
C ILE A 31 -2.86 8.17 -7.10
N SER A 32 -3.08 8.74 -5.92
CA SER A 32 -2.50 8.23 -4.68
C SER A 32 -3.50 8.07 -3.55
N THR A 33 -3.13 7.21 -2.61
CA THR A 33 -3.89 6.99 -1.39
C THR A 33 -2.96 6.84 -0.20
N LYS A 34 -3.42 7.28 0.98
CA LYS A 34 -2.72 7.01 2.23
C LYS A 34 -3.02 5.57 2.62
N PHE A 35 -1.95 4.80 2.88
CA PHE A 35 -2.10 3.39 3.21
C PHE A 35 -1.36 3.04 4.51
N PRO A 36 -2.06 2.41 5.47
CA PRO A 36 -1.47 2.04 6.75
C PRO A 36 -0.87 0.63 6.73
N TRP A 37 0.38 0.50 7.16
CA TRP A 37 1.01 -0.79 7.45
C TRP A 37 1.24 -0.93 8.96
N TRP A 38 1.31 -2.17 9.43
CA TRP A 38 1.80 -2.50 10.77
C TRP A 38 2.93 -3.50 10.65
N ARG A 39 4.16 -3.10 10.97
CA ARG A 39 5.30 -4.03 11.01
C ARG A 39 5.46 -4.62 12.41
N VAL A 40 5.61 -5.93 12.47
CA VAL A 40 5.92 -6.69 13.69
C VAL A 40 7.44 -6.80 13.86
N LEU A 41 8.15 -7.04 12.76
CA LEU A 41 9.61 -7.10 12.74
C LEU A 41 10.23 -5.72 12.51
N PRO A 42 11.39 -5.42 13.13
CA PRO A 42 12.09 -4.18 12.88
C PRO A 42 12.70 -4.12 11.48
N GLY A 43 12.80 -2.91 10.92
CA GLY A 43 13.46 -2.66 9.64
C GLY A 43 12.68 -1.72 8.72
N GLN A 44 13.32 -1.33 7.62
CA GLN A 44 12.66 -0.54 6.58
C GLN A 44 11.62 -1.41 5.87
N LEU A 45 10.36 -1.01 5.95
CA LEU A 45 9.30 -1.59 5.12
C LEU A 45 9.40 -0.96 3.73
N THR A 46 9.31 -1.79 2.69
CA THR A 46 9.13 -1.33 1.31
C THR A 46 7.81 -1.84 0.78
N ALA A 47 7.26 -1.12 -0.19
CA ALA A 47 6.05 -1.54 -0.90
C ALA A 47 6.32 -1.55 -2.41
N SER A 48 5.79 -2.56 -3.08
CA SER A 48 5.76 -2.66 -4.54
C SER A 48 4.37 -3.07 -4.99
N ALA A 49 4.04 -2.85 -6.26
CA ALA A 49 2.80 -3.34 -6.83
C ALA A 49 2.97 -3.76 -8.28
N VAL A 50 2.16 -4.73 -8.68
CA VAL A 50 2.03 -5.17 -10.07
C VAL A 50 0.56 -5.08 -10.44
N ARG A 51 0.29 -4.44 -11.57
CA ARG A 51 -1.05 -4.39 -12.14
C ARG A 51 -1.40 -5.74 -12.75
N LEU A 52 -2.61 -6.22 -12.48
CA LEU A 52 -3.08 -7.56 -12.86
C LEU A 52 -3.97 -7.54 -14.10
N ASP A 53 -4.58 -6.40 -14.41
CA ASP A 53 -5.48 -6.19 -15.55
C ASP A 53 -4.82 -5.39 -16.69
N GLY A 54 -3.49 -5.32 -16.71
CA GLY A 54 -2.70 -4.64 -17.73
C GLY A 54 -1.30 -4.25 -17.24
N GLY A 55 -0.62 -3.41 -18.00
CA GLY A 55 0.61 -2.75 -17.55
C GLY A 55 0.32 -1.52 -16.68
N GLY A 56 1.25 -1.16 -15.80
CA GLY A 56 1.16 0.03 -14.97
C GLY A 56 2.44 0.29 -14.19
N GLN A 57 2.60 1.55 -13.78
CA GLN A 57 3.68 2.04 -12.93
C GLN A 57 3.17 2.32 -11.51
N PHE A 58 4.03 2.02 -10.54
CA PHE A 58 3.74 2.17 -9.13
C PHE A 58 4.94 2.77 -8.41
N SER A 59 4.66 3.65 -7.45
CA SER A 59 5.65 4.13 -6.49
C SER A 59 5.04 4.19 -5.10
N ALA A 60 5.90 4.10 -4.09
CA ALA A 60 5.48 4.19 -2.69
C ALA A 60 6.44 5.08 -1.90
N ASP A 61 5.87 5.99 -1.12
CA ASP A 61 6.56 6.71 -0.05
C ASP A 61 6.22 6.03 1.28
N VAL A 62 7.10 5.15 1.76
CA VAL A 62 6.92 4.44 3.04
C VAL A 62 7.86 5.04 4.08
N ARG A 63 7.28 5.47 5.21
CA ARG A 63 8.05 6.15 6.26
C ARG A 63 9.07 5.26 6.95
N ARG A 64 10.16 5.88 7.39
CA ARG A 64 11.33 5.19 7.93
C ARG A 64 11.20 4.88 9.42
N PRO A 65 11.96 3.89 9.94
CA PRO A 65 11.98 3.57 11.37
C PRO A 65 12.38 4.71 12.30
N ASP A 66 13.25 5.63 11.87
CA ASP A 66 13.65 6.81 12.64
C ASP A 66 12.53 7.87 12.75
N GLU A 67 11.53 7.82 11.87
CA GLU A 67 10.37 8.71 11.90
C GLU A 67 9.19 8.14 12.72
N TYR A 68 8.96 6.82 12.67
CA TYR A 68 7.76 6.17 13.24
C TYR A 68 8.05 4.98 14.19
N GLY A 69 9.31 4.83 14.61
CA GLY A 69 9.76 3.76 15.50
C GLY A 69 10.08 2.45 14.78
N PRO A 70 10.80 1.52 15.42
CA PRO A 70 11.29 0.30 14.78
C PRO A 70 10.17 -0.71 14.49
N THR A 71 9.03 -0.67 15.18
CA THR A 71 7.89 -1.58 14.99
C THR A 71 6.57 -0.82 15.14
N GLY A 72 5.45 -1.43 14.77
CA GLY A 72 4.12 -0.83 14.85
C GLY A 72 3.69 -0.16 13.56
N PHE A 73 2.91 0.92 13.70
CA PHE A 73 2.28 1.64 12.60
C PHE A 73 3.31 2.31 11.68
N VAL A 74 3.13 2.16 10.36
CA VAL A 74 3.96 2.79 9.33
C VAL A 74 3.04 3.44 8.29
N PRO A 75 2.94 4.78 8.27
CA PRO A 75 2.17 5.45 7.23
C PRO A 75 2.92 5.45 5.91
N SER A 76 2.15 5.39 4.82
CA SER A 76 2.69 5.48 3.46
C SER A 76 1.76 6.23 2.51
N GLY A 77 2.31 6.72 1.41
CA GLY A 77 1.57 7.06 0.19
C GLY A 77 1.81 5.99 -0.86
N LEU A 78 0.74 5.41 -1.42
CA LEU A 78 0.82 4.50 -2.55
C LEU A 78 0.32 5.23 -3.79
N ALA A 79 1.17 5.40 -4.79
CA ALA A 79 0.85 6.10 -6.03
C ALA A 79 0.81 5.12 -7.20
N PHE A 80 -0.26 5.22 -7.99
CA PHE A 80 -0.54 4.40 -9.16
C PHE A 80 -0.66 5.33 -10.36
N ASP A 81 -0.19 4.89 -11.52
CA ASP A 81 -0.36 5.67 -12.76
C ASP A 81 -1.81 5.60 -13.29
N HIS A 82 -2.54 4.50 -13.02
CA HIS A 82 -3.91 4.31 -13.48
C HIS A 82 -4.77 3.50 -12.48
N PRO A 83 -6.11 3.69 -12.50
CA PRO A 83 -7.05 2.78 -11.85
C PRO A 83 -6.97 1.37 -12.42
N GLY A 84 -7.34 0.36 -11.62
CA GLY A 84 -7.34 -1.03 -12.07
C GLY A 84 -7.18 -2.03 -10.93
N CYS A 85 -6.96 -3.29 -11.27
CA CYS A 85 -6.67 -4.34 -10.31
C CYS A 85 -5.17 -4.43 -10.06
N TRP A 86 -4.75 -4.29 -8.80
CA TRP A 86 -3.34 -4.29 -8.40
C TRP A 86 -3.09 -5.34 -7.32
N ARG A 87 -1.98 -6.07 -7.45
CA ARG A 87 -1.38 -6.82 -6.34
C ARG A 87 -0.34 -5.94 -5.67
N VAL A 88 -0.59 -5.56 -4.43
CA VAL A 88 0.34 -4.78 -3.61
C VAL A 88 1.08 -5.74 -2.68
N THR A 89 2.39 -5.54 -2.52
CA THR A 89 3.26 -6.35 -1.68
C THR A 89 4.05 -5.45 -0.75
N GLY A 90 3.92 -5.67 0.56
CA GLY A 90 4.82 -5.13 1.57
C GLY A 90 5.99 -6.10 1.81
N SER A 91 7.18 -5.58 2.08
CA SER A 91 8.36 -6.37 2.42
C SER A 91 9.13 -5.77 3.59
N VAL A 92 9.54 -6.60 4.54
CA VAL A 92 10.44 -6.23 5.65
C VAL A 92 11.27 -7.44 6.03
N GLN A 93 12.59 -7.28 6.14
CA GLN A 93 13.53 -8.35 6.54
C GLN A 93 13.38 -9.66 5.73
N GLY A 94 13.00 -9.57 4.45
CA GLY A 94 12.80 -10.75 3.58
C GLY A 94 11.42 -11.43 3.72
N HIS A 95 10.60 -11.01 4.69
CA HIS A 95 9.20 -11.43 4.79
C HIS A 95 8.35 -10.56 3.88
N THR A 96 7.34 -11.15 3.25
CA THR A 96 6.42 -10.44 2.36
C THR A 96 4.97 -10.71 2.72
N LEU A 97 4.11 -9.73 2.45
CA LEU A 97 2.66 -9.86 2.53
C LEU A 97 2.06 -9.23 1.27
N SER A 98 1.30 -10.02 0.51
CA SER A 98 0.61 -9.54 -0.68
C SER A 98 -0.91 -9.59 -0.51
N PHE A 99 -1.59 -8.60 -1.08
CA PHE A 99 -3.04 -8.56 -1.23
C PHE A 99 -3.42 -7.97 -2.58
N VAL A 100 -4.63 -8.27 -3.05
CA VAL A 100 -5.19 -7.73 -4.29
C VAL A 100 -6.25 -6.70 -3.95
N THR A 101 -6.23 -5.59 -4.66
CA THR A 101 -7.21 -4.52 -4.52
C THR A 101 -7.55 -3.92 -5.89
N ARG A 102 -8.78 -3.45 -6.05
CA ARG A 102 -9.20 -2.61 -7.15
C ARG A 102 -9.00 -1.15 -6.77
N VAL A 103 -8.06 -0.47 -7.41
CA VAL A 103 -7.83 0.96 -7.25
C VAL A 103 -8.85 1.72 -8.10
N VAL A 104 -9.54 2.67 -7.49
CA VAL A 104 -10.54 3.52 -8.15
C VAL A 104 -10.24 4.99 -7.87
N VAL A 105 -10.54 5.87 -8.84
CA VAL A 105 -10.50 7.32 -8.59
C VAL A 105 -11.71 7.69 -7.75
N GLN A 106 -11.48 8.31 -6.61
CA GLN A 106 -12.54 8.91 -5.82
C GLN A 106 -12.87 10.28 -6.40
N SER A 107 -14.11 10.49 -6.82
CA SER A 107 -14.65 11.82 -7.08
C SER A 107 -14.76 12.56 -5.74
N GLN A 108 -14.29 13.81 -5.70
CA GLN A 108 -14.58 14.71 -4.59
C GLN A 108 -16.07 15.02 -4.49
#